data_AF-A0A0G0LVP0-F1
#
_entry.id   AF-A0A0G0LVP0-F1
#
_cell.length_a   1.000
_cell.length_b   1.000
_cell.length_c   1.000
_cell.angle_alpha   90.00
_cell.angle_beta   90.00
_cell.angle_gamma   90.00
#
_symmetry.space_group_name_H-M   'P 1'
#
loop_
_entity.id
_entity.type
_entity.pdbx_description
1 polymer ?
#
loop_
_entity_poly.entity_id
_entity_poly.type
_entity_poly.pdbx_seq_one_letter_code
_entity_poly.pdbx_strand_id
1 'polypeptide(L)'
;MYSFLAQHEQDIGTPIEGIGELGTSANAPSLFSQILTMVIGLLTLIAGVWFIFLLITGGIAWMSSGGDQAKLTAARSKMFSGAVGLAIVVAALFLAEIFGGLIGLGDILDPAGEITRLP
;
A
#
# COMPACT_ATOMS: atom_id res chain seq x y z
N MET A 1 -2.12 -54.71 27.88
CA MET A 1 -1.47 -53.46 28.31
C MET A 1 -1.96 -52.38 27.36
N TYR A 2 -2.98 -51.62 27.77
CA TYR A 2 -3.66 -50.64 26.91
C TYR A 2 -2.96 -49.29 27.07
N SER A 3 -2.36 -48.80 25.98
CA SER A 3 -1.80 -47.45 25.90
C SER A 3 -2.95 -46.49 25.63
N PHE A 4 -3.24 -45.61 26.58
CA PHE A 4 -4.31 -44.62 26.46
C PHE A 4 -3.76 -43.38 25.77
N LEU A 5 -4.47 -42.92 24.74
CA LEU A 5 -4.17 -41.73 23.92
C LEU A 5 -4.08 -40.43 24.74
N ALA A 6 -4.50 -40.44 26.01
CA ALA A 6 -4.41 -39.32 26.94
C ALA A 6 -3.00 -39.11 27.54
N GLN A 7 -2.07 -40.05 27.33
CA GLN A 7 -0.72 -39.96 27.88
C GLN A 7 0.27 -39.20 27.00
N HIS A 8 -0.14 -38.80 25.78
CA HIS A 8 0.67 -37.93 24.94
C HIS A 8 0.22 -36.49 25.15
N GLU A 9 1.06 -35.67 25.80
CA GLU A 9 0.89 -34.23 25.81
C GLU A 9 0.90 -33.75 24.36
N GLN A 10 -0.22 -33.19 23.93
CA GLN A 10 -0.34 -32.63 22.60
C GLN A 10 0.00 -31.15 22.71
N ASP A 11 1.20 -30.83 22.24
CA ASP A 11 1.71 -29.47 22.17
C ASP A 11 0.73 -28.63 21.33
N ILE A 12 0.05 -27.70 22.00
CA ILE A 12 -0.91 -26.77 21.41
C ILE A 12 -0.22 -25.56 20.79
N GLY A 13 1.11 -25.59 20.69
CA GLY A 13 1.93 -24.51 20.18
C GLY A 13 2.32 -23.53 21.28
N THR A 14 2.87 -22.39 20.86
CA THR A 14 3.26 -21.31 21.78
C THR A 14 2.08 -20.92 22.68
N PRO A 15 2.31 -20.69 23.99
CA PRO A 15 1.29 -20.16 24.89
C PRO A 15 0.55 -18.98 24.25
N ILE A 16 -0.75 -18.85 24.47
CA ILE A 16 -1.54 -17.72 23.98
C ILE A 16 -1.01 -16.44 24.66
N GLU A 17 -0.03 -15.79 24.04
CA GLU A 17 0.58 -14.54 24.49
C GLU A 17 -0.29 -13.35 24.02
N GLY A 18 -1.17 -12.88 24.90
CA GLY A 18 -1.81 -11.55 24.80
C GLY A 18 -2.74 -11.30 23.60
N ILE A 19 -3.06 -10.03 23.35
CA ILE A 19 -3.98 -9.53 22.30
C ILE A 19 -3.45 -9.69 20.85
N GLY A 20 -2.51 -10.61 20.63
CA GLY A 20 -1.79 -10.79 19.37
C GLY A 20 -0.60 -9.83 19.21
N GLU A 21 0.10 -9.94 18.08
CA GLU A 21 1.34 -9.18 17.77
C GLU A 21 1.19 -7.65 17.88
N LEU A 22 -0.05 -7.14 17.86
CA LEU A 22 -0.39 -5.73 18.04
C LEU A 22 -0.16 -5.20 19.46
N GLY A 23 -0.03 -6.09 20.46
CA GLY A 23 0.09 -5.74 21.88
C GLY A 23 1.51 -5.78 22.45
N THR A 24 2.50 -6.28 21.70
CA THR A 24 3.88 -6.41 22.19
C THR A 24 4.75 -5.27 21.68
N SER A 25 5.35 -4.50 22.61
CA SER A 25 6.16 -3.32 22.28
C SER A 25 7.45 -3.65 21.53
N ALA A 26 7.89 -4.92 21.56
CA ALA A 26 9.04 -5.40 20.79
C ALA A 26 8.81 -5.30 19.27
N ASN A 27 7.56 -5.29 18.81
CA ASN A 27 7.19 -5.28 17.39
C ASN A 27 6.75 -3.89 16.89
N ALA A 28 6.86 -2.84 17.69
CA ALA A 28 6.36 -1.51 17.33
C ALA A 28 6.86 -0.99 15.95
N PRO A 29 8.12 -1.21 15.54
CA PRO A 29 8.58 -0.81 14.21
C PRO A 29 8.00 -1.65 13.06
N SER A 30 7.81 -2.95 13.28
CA SER A 30 7.16 -3.86 12.33
C SER A 30 5.69 -3.49 12.12
N LEU A 31 4.99 -3.16 13.21
CA LEU A 31 3.60 -2.69 13.15
C LEU A 31 3.49 -1.36 12.40
N PHE A 32 4.42 -0.44 12.62
CA PHE A 32 4.49 0.82 11.88
C PHE A 32 4.70 0.58 10.37
N SER A 33 5.60 -0.35 10.00
CA SER A 33 5.78 -0.83 8.62
C SER A 33 4.46 -1.26 7.99
N GLN A 34 3.75 -2.16 8.70
CA GLN A 34 2.54 -2.79 8.20
C GLN A 34 1.41 -1.78 7.98
N ILE A 35 1.25 -0.83 8.92
CA ILE A 35 0.27 0.24 8.81
C ILE A 35 0.62 1.16 7.63
N LEU A 36 1.89 1.57 7.51
CA LEU A 36 2.35 2.44 6.43
C LEU A 36 2.11 1.78 5.05
N THR A 37 2.52 0.54 4.89
CA THR A 37 2.33 -0.24 3.65
C THR A 37 0.85 -0.43 3.33
N MET A 38 0.01 -0.69 4.33
CA MET A 38 -1.44 -0.80 4.14
C MET A 38 -2.05 0.53 3.66
N VAL A 39 -1.66 1.66 4.27
CA VAL A 39 -2.17 2.99 3.90
C VAL A 39 -1.73 3.36 2.50
N ILE A 40 -0.45 3.18 2.15
CA ILE A 40 0.07 3.47 0.82
C ILE A 40 -0.61 2.58 -0.23
N GLY A 41 -0.78 1.29 0.07
CA GLY A 41 -1.49 0.34 -0.80
C GLY A 41 -2.93 0.76 -1.06
N LEU A 42 -3.65 1.17 -0.01
CA LEU A 42 -5.03 1.65 -0.11
C LEU A 42 -5.14 2.95 -0.92
N LEU A 43 -4.25 3.91 -0.70
CA LEU A 43 -4.22 5.16 -1.45
C LEU A 43 -3.94 4.92 -2.93
N THR A 44 -3.01 4.02 -3.25
CA THR A 44 -2.66 3.65 -4.62
C THR A 44 -3.84 2.98 -5.33
N LEU A 45 -4.56 2.08 -4.64
CA LEU A 45 -5.76 1.45 -5.15
C LEU A 45 -6.82 2.50 -5.51
N ILE A 46 -7.12 3.43 -4.58
CA ILE A 46 -8.11 4.49 -4.78
C ILE A 46 -7.72 5.37 -5.96
N ALA A 47 -6.45 5.76 -6.06
CA ALA A 47 -5.95 6.56 -7.18
C ALA A 47 -6.10 5.86 -8.53
N GLY A 48 -5.79 4.57 -8.60
CA GLY A 48 -5.96 3.76 -9.82
C GLY A 48 -7.42 3.68 -10.26
N VAL A 49 -8.33 3.42 -9.32
CA VAL A 49 -9.78 3.38 -9.60
C VAL A 49 -10.27 4.74 -10.10
N TRP A 50 -9.84 5.83 -9.45
CA TRP A 50 -10.20 7.18 -9.85
C TRP A 50 -9.68 7.54 -11.26
N PHE A 51 -8.44 7.16 -11.56
CA PHE A 51 -7.82 7.35 -12.87
C PHE A 51 -8.64 6.70 -13.99
N ILE A 52 -9.11 5.46 -13.78
CA ILE A 52 -9.97 4.76 -14.74
C ILE A 52 -11.27 5.54 -14.98
N PHE A 53 -11.89 6.08 -13.92
CA PHE A 53 -13.10 6.88 -14.04
C PHE A 53 -12.88 8.15 -14.89
N LEU A 54 -11.75 8.84 -14.68
CA LEU A 54 -11.39 10.02 -15.47
C LEU A 54 -11.08 9.67 -16.92
N LEU A 55 -10.43 8.53 -17.19
CA LEU A 55 -10.18 8.07 -18.55
C LEU A 55 -11.47 7.73 -19.29
N ILE A 56 -12.38 6.99 -18.67
CA ILE A 56 -13.65 6.60 -19.31
C ILE A 56 -14.49 7.85 -19.59
N THR A 57 -14.69 8.71 -18.60
CA THR A 57 -15.49 9.93 -18.76
C THR A 57 -14.85 10.92 -19.72
N GLY A 58 -13.52 11.07 -19.70
CA GLY A 58 -12.76 11.85 -20.67
C GLY A 58 -12.87 11.27 -22.08
N GLY A 59 -12.82 9.93 -22.22
CA GLY A 59 -12.93 9.22 -23.51
C GLY A 59 -14.29 9.40 -24.15
N ILE A 60 -15.35 9.24 -23.37
CA ILE A 60 -16.71 9.49 -23.83
C ILE A 60 -16.88 10.96 -24.22
N ALA A 61 -16.36 11.90 -23.41
CA ALA A 61 -16.40 13.32 -23.74
C ALA A 61 -15.65 13.62 -25.04
N TRP A 62 -14.50 12.99 -25.27
CA TRP A 62 -13.70 13.15 -26.49
C TRP A 62 -14.47 12.66 -27.72
N MET A 63 -15.06 11.46 -27.66
CA MET A 63 -15.88 10.90 -28.73
C MET A 63 -17.13 11.76 -29.02
N SER A 64 -17.78 12.28 -27.97
CA SER A 64 -18.99 13.11 -28.11
C SER A 64 -18.72 14.55 -28.57
N SER A 65 -17.46 14.98 -28.67
CA SER A 65 -17.10 16.36 -29.00
C SER A 65 -17.43 16.74 -30.45
N GLY A 66 -17.58 15.78 -31.36
CA GLY A 66 -18.14 16.00 -32.70
C GLY A 66 -17.45 17.04 -33.59
N GLY A 67 -16.22 17.46 -33.26
CA GLY A 67 -15.47 18.51 -33.98
C GLY A 67 -15.41 19.87 -33.27
N ASP A 68 -16.11 20.06 -32.15
CA ASP A 68 -16.01 21.26 -31.31
C ASP A 68 -14.67 21.28 -30.56
N GLN A 69 -13.80 22.23 -30.92
CA GLN A 69 -12.46 22.37 -30.36
C GLN A 69 -12.46 22.63 -28.84
N ALA A 70 -13.49 23.32 -28.32
CA ALA A 70 -13.58 23.63 -26.90
C ALA A 70 -13.82 22.34 -26.09
N LYS A 71 -14.78 21.52 -26.53
CA LYS A 71 -15.10 20.23 -25.89
C LYS A 71 -13.96 19.22 -26.01
N LEU A 72 -13.31 19.19 -27.16
CA LEU A 72 -12.12 18.39 -27.41
C LEU A 72 -11.00 18.71 -26.41
N THR A 73 -10.74 20.00 -26.19
CA THR A 73 -9.70 20.48 -25.29
C THR A 73 -10.05 20.14 -23.83
N ALA A 74 -11.31 20.32 -23.43
CA ALA A 74 -11.77 19.96 -22.09
C ALA A 74 -11.68 18.45 -21.82
N ALA A 75 -12.06 17.62 -22.80
CA ALA A 75 -11.95 16.16 -22.68
C ALA A 75 -10.49 15.70 -22.53
N ARG A 76 -9.58 16.26 -23.33
CA ARG A 76 -8.14 16.00 -23.20
C ARG A 76 -7.59 16.46 -21.86
N SER A 77 -8.00 17.64 -21.38
CA SER A 77 -7.58 18.16 -20.07
C SER A 77 -8.01 17.23 -18.92
N LYS A 78 -9.22 16.65 -18.99
CA LYS A 78 -9.68 15.63 -18.04
C LYS A 78 -8.81 14.36 -18.05
N MET A 79 -8.45 13.87 -19.23
CA MET A 79 -7.56 12.70 -19.32
C MET A 79 -6.15 13.01 -18.79
N PHE A 80 -5.59 14.16 -19.16
CA PHE A 80 -4.27 14.59 -18.70
C PHE A 80 -4.22 14.82 -17.19
N SER A 81 -5.24 15.47 -16.61
CA SER A 81 -5.31 15.64 -15.15
C SER A 81 -5.37 14.29 -14.42
N GLY A 82 -6.10 13.31 -14.96
CA GLY A 82 -6.08 11.94 -14.46
C GLY A 82 -4.68 11.31 -14.54
N ALA A 83 -4.03 11.41 -15.71
CA ALA A 83 -2.69 10.85 -15.92
C ALA A 83 -1.62 11.50 -15.01
N VAL A 84 -1.71 12.81 -14.82
CA VAL A 84 -0.85 13.56 -13.90
C VAL A 84 -1.11 13.12 -12.46
N GLY A 85 -2.36 12.93 -12.06
CA GLY A 85 -2.69 12.40 -10.73
C GLY A 85 -2.06 11.02 -10.47
N LEU A 86 -2.14 10.11 -11.44
CA LEU A 86 -1.50 8.80 -11.34
C LEU A 86 0.04 8.92 -11.28
N ALA A 87 0.63 9.76 -12.13
CA ALA A 87 2.08 10.00 -12.15
C ALA A 87 2.59 10.55 -10.82
N ILE A 88 1.83 11.42 -10.16
CA ILE A 88 2.17 11.95 -8.83
C ILE A 88 2.17 10.84 -7.78
N VAL A 89 1.19 9.92 -7.80
CA VAL A 89 1.16 8.80 -6.85
C VAL A 89 2.37 7.90 -7.03
N VAL A 90 2.72 7.57 -8.27
CA VAL A 90 3.93 6.79 -8.57
C VAL A 90 5.19 7.54 -8.11
N ALA A 91 5.30 8.83 -8.39
CA ALA A 91 6.43 9.66 -7.95
C ALA A 91 6.54 9.75 -6.42
N ALA A 92 5.41 9.74 -5.70
CA ALA A 92 5.39 9.77 -4.24
C ALA A 92 6.02 8.51 -3.63
N LEU A 93 5.86 7.34 -4.27
CA LEU A 93 6.51 6.10 -3.82
C LEU A 93 8.04 6.20 -3.93
N PHE A 94 8.54 6.67 -5.09
CA PHE A 94 9.97 6.89 -5.29
C PHE A 94 10.55 7.94 -4.35
N LEU A 95 9.80 9.02 -4.11
CA LEU A 95 10.22 10.03 -3.14
C LEU A 95 10.28 9.45 -1.73
N ALA A 96 9.28 8.64 -1.33
CA ALA A 96 9.28 7.99 -0.03
C ALA A 96 10.55 7.13 0.16
N GLU A 97 10.95 6.31 -0.82
CA GLU A 97 12.20 5.54 -0.78
C GLU A 97 13.45 6.41 -0.57
N ILE A 98 13.56 7.51 -1.34
CA ILE A 98 14.70 8.44 -1.24
C ILE A 98 14.76 9.09 0.15
N PHE A 99 13.62 9.52 0.68
CA PHE A 99 13.55 10.10 2.02
C PHE A 99 13.86 9.05 3.10
N GLY A 100 13.41 7.80 2.93
CA GLY A 100 13.76 6.67 3.80
C GLY A 100 15.27 6.47 3.93
N GLY A 101 15.95 6.41 2.80
CA GLY A 101 17.41 6.28 2.75
C GLY A 101 18.16 7.47 3.38
N LEU A 102 17.60 8.68 3.32
CA LEU A 102 18.21 9.89 3.88
C LEU A 102 18.11 9.96 5.42
N ILE A 103 17.03 9.41 6.00
CA ILE A 103 16.78 9.44 7.46
C ILE A 103 17.62 8.35 8.19
N GLY A 104 18.38 7.53 7.46
CA GLY A 104 19.22 6.48 8.02
C GLY A 104 18.44 5.24 8.49
N LEU A 105 17.14 5.19 8.18
CA LEU A 105 16.24 4.07 8.44
C LEU A 105 16.06 3.23 7.16
N GLY A 106 17.16 2.80 6.54
CA GLY A 106 17.20 1.95 5.32
C GLY A 106 15.98 2.06 4.39
N ASP A 107 15.36 0.94 4.03
CA ASP A 107 14.13 0.91 3.24
C ASP A 107 12.93 1.31 4.13
N ILE A 108 12.40 2.53 3.99
CA ILE A 108 11.17 2.98 4.67
C ILE A 108 9.93 2.16 4.27
N LEU A 109 10.03 1.45 3.14
CA LEU A 109 9.02 0.52 2.66
C LEU A 109 9.14 -0.87 3.31
N ASP A 110 10.28 -1.18 3.94
CA ASP A 110 10.51 -2.39 4.75
C ASP A 110 11.37 -2.10 6.01
N PRO A 111 10.88 -1.27 6.96
CA PRO A 111 11.62 -0.98 8.19
C PRO A 111 11.77 -2.21 9.10
N ALA A 112 11.01 -3.28 8.89
CA ALA A 112 11.13 -4.52 9.66
C ALA A 112 12.40 -5.31 9.27
N GLY A 113 12.73 -5.37 7.97
CA GLY A 113 13.94 -6.01 7.47
C GLY A 113 15.23 -5.34 7.97
N GLU A 114 15.23 -4.02 8.10
CA GLU A 114 16.41 -3.26 8.51
C GLU A 114 16.70 -3.34 10.01
N ILE A 115 15.66 -3.42 10.86
CA ILE A 115 15.85 -3.53 12.31
C ILE A 115 16.39 -4.91 12.71
N THR A 116 16.09 -5.94 11.92
CA THR A 116 16.64 -7.30 12.10
C THR A 116 18.12 -7.40 11.67
N ARG A 117 18.60 -6.42 10.89
CA ARG A 117 19.99 -6.36 10.38
C ARG A 117 20.93 -5.49 11.22
N LEU A 118 20.37 -4.71 12.16
CA LEU A 118 21.16 -3.99 13.16
C LEU A 118 21.56 -4.97 14.28
N PRO A 119 22.84 -5.02 14.69
CA PRO A 119 23.28 -5.84 15.84
C PRO A 119 22.65 -5.41 17.16
#